data_AF-A0A0N4ZYV4-F1
#
_entry.id   AF-A0A0N4ZYV4-F1
#
_cell.length_a   1.000
_cell.length_b   1.000
_cell.length_c   1.000
_cell.angle_alpha   90.00
_cell.angle_beta   90.00
_cell.angle_gamma   90.00
#
_symmetry.space_group_name_H-M   'P 1'
#
loop_
_entity.id
_entity.type
_entity.pdbx_description
1 polymer ?
#
loop_
_entity_poly.entity_id
_entity_poly.type
_entity_poly.pdbx_seq_one_letter_code
_entity_poly.pdbx_strand_id
1 'polypeptide(L)'
;MQNFEKSCDTLEEQAKRSKKCNLVDQKTFFTATSFYRLYCIDFEEEIEENMECLKKAAPKADLKCKEICNDIIKIKKNNKIDKEKILCQQLECSNICYFKQLSNECPDVKETLLKINLRQTEEMYSSTHKDTLLKLPKECQNLHDSRYIKSKLIS
;
A
#
# COMPACT_ATOMS: atom_id res chain seq x y z
N MET A 1 11.46 5.71 -19.87
CA MET A 1 11.99 6.13 -18.55
C MET A 1 11.43 7.46 -18.05
N GLN A 2 11.34 8.52 -18.86
CA GLN A 2 10.94 9.87 -18.40
C GLN A 2 9.65 9.99 -17.57
N ASN A 3 8.63 9.15 -17.79
CA ASN A 3 7.36 9.25 -17.05
C ASN A 3 7.42 8.63 -15.65
N PHE A 4 8.33 7.67 -15.44
CA PHE A 4 8.48 6.98 -14.15
C PHE A 4 9.21 7.86 -13.15
N GLU A 5 10.40 8.37 -13.52
CA GLU A 5 11.16 9.35 -12.72
C GLU A 5 10.30 10.56 -12.38
N LYS A 6 9.60 11.13 -13.37
CA LYS A 6 8.68 12.25 -13.13
C LYS A 6 7.54 11.93 -12.18
N SER A 7 7.04 10.69 -12.18
CA SER A 7 6.02 10.24 -11.23
C SER A 7 6.61 10.10 -9.83
N CYS A 8 7.84 9.61 -9.71
CA CYS A 8 8.58 9.52 -8.45
C CYS A 8 8.90 10.89 -7.86
N ASP A 9 9.41 11.82 -8.66
CA ASP A 9 9.63 13.21 -8.26
C ASP A 9 8.33 13.85 -7.75
N THR A 10 7.22 13.61 -8.45
CA THR A 10 5.90 14.12 -8.04
C THR A 10 5.49 13.52 -6.70
N LEU A 11 5.64 12.21 -6.51
CA LEU A 11 5.28 11.55 -5.25
C LEU A 11 6.16 11.99 -4.08
N GLU A 12 7.45 12.19 -4.31
CA GLU A 12 8.37 12.71 -3.31
C GLU A 12 8.01 14.16 -2.93
N GLU A 13 7.69 15.00 -3.91
CA GLU A 13 7.27 16.38 -3.67
C GLU A 13 5.95 16.41 -2.88
N GLN A 14 4.97 15.57 -3.24
CA GLN A 14 3.72 15.46 -2.51
C GLN A 14 3.92 14.89 -1.10
N ALA A 15 4.88 13.99 -0.89
CA ALA A 15 5.25 13.49 0.44
C ALA A 15 5.90 14.58 1.31
N LYS A 16 6.70 15.48 0.71
CA LYS A 16 7.24 16.65 1.42
C LYS A 16 6.12 17.62 1.80
N ARG A 17 5.13 17.80 0.93
CA ARG A 17 3.97 18.68 1.17
C ARG A 17 3.01 18.10 2.22
N SER A 18 2.76 16.79 2.21
CA SER A 18 1.84 16.14 3.15
C SER A 18 2.26 16.32 4.60
N LYS A 19 3.56 16.42 4.90
CA LYS A 19 4.10 16.73 6.23
C LYS A 19 3.56 18.04 6.83
N LYS A 20 3.05 18.96 6.00
CA LYS A 20 2.44 20.24 6.42
C LYS A 20 0.91 20.16 6.55
N CYS A 21 0.29 19.06 6.14
CA CYS A 21 -1.15 18.83 6.22
C CYS A 21 -1.56 18.33 7.62
N ASN A 22 -2.86 18.25 7.90
CA ASN A 22 -3.34 17.61 9.13
C ASN A 22 -3.10 16.09 9.12
N LEU A 23 -3.23 15.44 10.28
CA LEU A 23 -2.98 14.00 10.45
C LEU A 23 -3.86 13.10 9.57
N VAL A 24 -5.10 13.52 9.28
CA VAL A 24 -6.03 12.74 8.45
C VAL A 24 -5.58 12.75 6.98
N ASP A 25 -5.18 13.91 6.49
CA ASP A 25 -4.67 14.09 5.12
C ASP A 25 -3.30 13.43 4.94
N GLN A 26 -2.44 13.51 5.97
CA GLN A 26 -1.17 12.78 6.01
C GLN A 26 -1.39 11.27 5.88
N LYS A 27 -2.27 10.70 6.72
CA LYS A 27 -2.61 9.27 6.65
C LYS A 27 -3.15 8.90 5.27
N THR A 28 -4.10 9.68 4.76
CA THR A 28 -4.70 9.42 3.44
C THR A 28 -3.65 9.43 2.34
N PHE A 29 -2.75 10.42 2.34
CA PHE A 29 -1.67 10.51 1.37
C PHE A 29 -0.72 9.30 1.45
N PHE A 30 -0.19 9.00 2.63
CA PHE A 30 0.77 7.90 2.79
C PHE A 30 0.14 6.58 2.41
N THR A 31 -1.11 6.38 2.79
CA THR A 31 -1.86 5.16 2.53
C THR A 31 -2.22 5.00 1.04
N ALA A 32 -2.66 6.08 0.37
CA ALA A 32 -3.00 6.05 -1.06
C ALA A 32 -1.77 5.95 -1.97
N THR A 33 -0.61 6.40 -1.50
CA THR A 33 0.64 6.40 -2.28
C THR A 33 1.63 5.34 -1.84
N SER A 34 1.32 4.53 -0.81
CA SER A 34 2.24 3.56 -0.19
C SER A 34 2.92 2.68 -1.22
N PHE A 35 2.13 2.14 -2.15
CA PHE A 35 2.61 1.26 -3.21
C PHE A 35 3.48 1.98 -4.25
N TYR A 36 3.09 3.19 -4.67
CA TYR A 36 3.92 3.94 -5.63
C TYR A 36 5.21 4.47 -5.00
N ARG A 37 5.21 4.80 -3.70
CA ARG A 37 6.41 5.18 -2.97
C ARG A 37 7.42 4.03 -2.82
N LEU A 38 6.98 2.77 -2.90
CA LEU A 38 7.89 1.61 -2.96
C LEU A 38 8.85 1.67 -4.14
N TYR A 39 8.39 2.23 -5.24
CA TYR A 39 9.16 2.31 -6.48
C TYR A 39 10.08 3.54 -6.54
N CYS A 40 9.97 4.47 -5.59
CA CYS A 40 10.48 5.83 -5.80
C CYS A 40 11.50 6.32 -4.76
N ILE A 41 11.68 5.68 -3.59
CA ILE A 41 12.53 6.29 -2.54
C ILE A 41 13.35 5.29 -1.69
N ASP A 42 12.78 4.21 -1.16
CA ASP A 42 13.46 3.44 -0.08
C ASP A 42 13.99 2.04 -0.47
N PHE A 43 13.60 1.53 -1.64
CA PHE A 43 13.94 0.18 -2.08
C PHE A 43 14.45 0.14 -3.51
N GLU A 44 14.78 1.29 -4.09
CA GLU A 44 15.28 1.34 -5.47
C GLU A 44 16.49 0.43 -5.64
N GLU A 45 17.45 0.43 -4.69
CA GLU A 45 18.61 -0.48 -4.70
C GLU A 45 18.21 -1.97 -4.57
N GLU A 46 17.31 -2.33 -3.64
CA GLU A 46 16.90 -3.73 -3.44
C GLU A 46 16.02 -4.28 -4.57
N ILE A 47 15.38 -3.38 -5.33
CA ILE A 47 14.47 -3.70 -6.42
C ILE A 47 15.15 -3.48 -7.79
N GLU A 48 16.30 -2.81 -7.84
CA GLU A 48 16.92 -2.28 -9.06
C GLU A 48 17.05 -3.34 -10.16
N GLU A 49 17.58 -4.50 -9.79
CA GLU A 49 17.77 -5.66 -10.67
C GLU A 49 16.46 -6.20 -11.27
N ASN A 50 15.34 -5.94 -10.59
CA ASN A 50 14.00 -6.40 -10.95
C ASN A 50 13.10 -5.29 -11.51
N MET A 51 13.60 -4.05 -11.62
CA MET A 51 12.80 -2.89 -12.01
C MET A 51 12.18 -3.02 -13.41
N GLU A 52 12.92 -3.60 -14.37
CA GLU A 52 12.37 -3.80 -15.71
C GLU A 52 11.24 -4.82 -15.75
N CYS A 53 11.30 -5.88 -14.93
CA CYS A 53 10.20 -6.82 -14.80
C CYS A 53 8.98 -6.13 -14.17
N LEU A 54 9.19 -5.44 -13.05
CA LEU A 54 8.12 -4.77 -12.31
C LEU A 54 7.43 -3.69 -13.13
N LYS A 55 8.18 -2.91 -13.92
CA LYS A 55 7.61 -1.91 -14.85
C LYS A 55 6.67 -2.56 -15.88
N LYS A 56 7.01 -3.75 -16.39
CA LYS A 56 6.16 -4.49 -17.34
C LYS A 56 4.94 -5.10 -16.66
N ALA A 57 5.10 -5.60 -15.43
CA ALA A 57 4.02 -6.20 -14.65
C ALA A 57 3.01 -5.18 -14.11
N ALA A 58 3.47 -3.97 -13.75
CA ALA A 58 2.68 -2.98 -13.01
C ALA A 58 1.37 -2.55 -13.71
N PRO A 59 1.31 -2.26 -15.02
CA PRO A 59 0.05 -1.87 -15.67
C PRO A 59 -1.03 -2.97 -15.60
N LYS A 60 -0.62 -4.23 -15.79
CA LYS A 60 -1.51 -5.39 -15.70
C LYS A 60 -1.98 -5.62 -14.27
N ALA A 61 -1.07 -5.48 -13.30
CA ALA A 61 -1.40 -5.55 -11.88
C ALA A 61 -2.39 -4.45 -11.48
N ASP A 62 -2.18 -3.21 -11.94
CA ASP A 62 -3.04 -2.07 -11.64
C ASP A 62 -4.48 -2.26 -12.13
N LEU A 63 -4.66 -2.68 -13.39
CA LEU A 63 -5.98 -2.97 -13.95
C LEU A 63 -6.70 -4.04 -13.13
N LYS A 64 -6.01 -5.14 -12.83
CA LYS A 64 -6.59 -6.29 -12.12
C LYS A 64 -6.92 -5.98 -10.67
N CYS A 65 -6.04 -5.27 -9.96
CA CYS A 65 -6.27 -4.91 -8.57
C CYS A 65 -7.34 -3.84 -8.40
N LYS A 66 -7.44 -2.88 -9.33
CA LYS A 66 -8.57 -1.95 -9.36
C LYS A 66 -9.89 -2.67 -9.57
N GLU A 67 -9.96 -3.64 -10.48
CA GLU A 67 -11.16 -4.43 -10.71
C GLU A 67 -11.58 -5.18 -9.43
N ILE A 68 -10.66 -5.95 -8.84
CA ILE A 68 -10.94 -6.80 -7.66
C ILE A 68 -11.30 -5.95 -6.43
N CYS A 69 -10.58 -4.87 -6.17
CA CYS A 69 -10.69 -4.16 -4.89
C CYS A 69 -11.70 -2.99 -4.90
N ASN A 70 -12.09 -2.46 -6.07
CA ASN A 70 -13.11 -1.40 -6.14
C ASN A 70 -14.52 -1.92 -5.82
N ASP A 71 -14.78 -3.22 -5.96
CA ASP A 71 -16.09 -3.81 -5.68
C ASP A 71 -16.44 -3.80 -4.19
N ILE A 72 -15.45 -3.65 -3.31
CA ILE A 72 -15.65 -3.49 -1.85
C ILE A 72 -16.48 -2.23 -1.54
N ILE A 73 -16.38 -1.18 -2.37
CA ILE A 73 -17.14 0.07 -2.21
C ILE A 73 -18.59 -0.09 -2.72
N LYS A 74 -18.81 -0.91 -3.76
CA LYS A 74 -20.13 -1.03 -4.43
C LYS A 74 -21.18 -1.78 -3.60
N ILE A 75 -20.76 -2.69 -2.72
CA ILE A 75 -21.66 -3.61 -1.99
C ILE A 75 -22.41 -2.94 -0.81
N LYS A 76 -21.92 -1.83 -0.26
CA LYS A 76 -22.36 -1.32 1.06
C LYS A 76 -23.21 -0.05 1.03
N LYS A 77 -24.24 0.03 0.18
CA LYS A 77 -25.06 1.24 0.04
C LYS A 77 -26.10 1.53 1.14
N ASN A 78 -26.25 0.73 2.20
CA ASN A 78 -27.51 0.77 2.98
C ASN A 78 -27.49 0.89 4.51
N ASN A 79 -26.40 1.30 5.18
CA ASN A 79 -26.48 1.73 6.59
C ASN A 79 -25.27 2.61 6.93
N LYS A 80 -25.40 3.56 7.88
CA LYS A 80 -24.35 4.49 8.39
C LYS A 80 -22.95 3.90 8.14
N ILE A 81 -22.36 4.28 7.01
CA ILE A 81 -21.16 3.63 6.50
C ILE A 81 -20.00 4.08 7.38
N ASP A 82 -19.39 3.13 8.08
CA ASP A 82 -18.07 3.34 8.67
C ASP A 82 -17.05 3.42 7.52
N LYS A 83 -16.87 4.65 7.02
CA LYS A 83 -16.00 4.98 5.89
C LYS A 83 -14.56 4.56 6.16
N GLU A 84 -14.12 4.65 7.41
CA GLU A 84 -12.78 4.29 7.85
C GLU A 84 -12.58 2.77 7.73
N LYS A 85 -13.54 1.98 8.21
CA LYS A 85 -13.54 0.52 8.00
C LYS A 85 -13.47 0.12 6.53
N ILE A 86 -14.30 0.72 5.66
CA ILE A 86 -14.30 0.39 4.22
C ILE A 86 -12.94 0.73 3.59
N LEU A 87 -12.39 1.91 3.92
CA LEU A 87 -11.10 2.33 3.43
C LEU A 87 -10.02 1.31 3.80
N CYS A 88 -9.96 0.88 5.06
CA CYS A 88 -8.98 -0.11 5.52
C CYS A 88 -9.14 -1.47 4.84
N GLN A 89 -10.36 -1.92 4.56
CA GLN A 89 -10.60 -3.15 3.78
C GLN A 89 -10.12 -3.04 2.34
N GLN A 90 -10.36 -1.89 1.70
CA GLN A 90 -9.90 -1.64 0.34
C GLN A 90 -8.37 -1.64 0.27
N LEU A 91 -7.72 -1.07 1.28
CA LEU A 91 -6.26 -1.03 1.38
C LEU A 91 -5.65 -2.40 1.61
N GLU A 92 -6.23 -3.20 2.52
CA GLU A 92 -5.83 -4.59 2.71
C GLU A 92 -5.93 -5.36 1.39
N CYS A 93 -7.05 -5.22 0.67
CA CYS A 93 -7.26 -5.85 -0.63
C CYS A 93 -6.19 -5.43 -1.65
N SER A 94 -6.00 -4.11 -1.82
CA SER A 94 -5.03 -3.58 -2.77
C SER A 94 -3.64 -4.11 -2.45
N ASN A 95 -3.24 -4.10 -1.18
CA ASN A 95 -1.90 -4.51 -0.79
C ASN A 95 -1.65 -6.00 -1.12
N ILE A 96 -2.59 -6.87 -0.73
CA ILE A 96 -2.53 -8.30 -1.04
C ILE A 96 -2.52 -8.53 -2.55
N CYS A 97 -3.38 -7.82 -3.29
CA CYS A 97 -3.49 -7.99 -4.73
C CYS A 97 -2.20 -7.61 -5.45
N TYR A 98 -1.64 -6.43 -5.18
CA TYR A 98 -0.41 -5.99 -5.83
C TYR A 98 0.76 -6.90 -5.49
N PHE A 99 0.92 -7.31 -4.23
CA PHE A 99 1.94 -8.29 -3.85
C PHE A 99 1.81 -9.57 -4.68
N LYS A 100 0.60 -10.15 -4.77
CA LYS A 100 0.38 -11.38 -5.54
C LYS A 100 0.59 -11.19 -7.04
N GLN A 101 0.07 -10.13 -7.64
CA GLN A 101 0.23 -9.91 -9.09
C GLN A 101 1.69 -9.72 -9.47
N LEU A 102 2.44 -8.91 -8.71
CA LEU A 102 3.83 -8.63 -9.01
C LEU A 102 4.74 -9.80 -8.69
N SER A 103 4.55 -10.48 -7.55
CA SER A 103 5.38 -11.64 -7.20
C SER A 103 5.14 -12.85 -8.11
N ASN A 104 3.97 -12.94 -8.74
CA ASN A 104 3.70 -13.97 -9.74
C ASN A 104 4.35 -13.64 -11.10
N GLU A 105 4.34 -12.38 -11.53
CA GLU A 105 4.94 -11.97 -12.80
C GLU A 105 6.46 -11.80 -12.70
N CYS A 106 6.96 -11.42 -11.52
CA CYS A 106 8.36 -11.22 -11.18
C CYS A 106 8.72 -12.03 -9.91
N PRO A 107 8.97 -13.34 -10.03
CA PRO A 107 9.22 -14.21 -8.88
C PRO A 107 10.46 -13.82 -8.06
N ASP A 108 11.50 -13.33 -8.74
CA ASP A 108 12.80 -13.01 -8.14
C ASP A 108 12.71 -11.86 -7.12
N VAL A 109 11.70 -10.99 -7.23
CA VAL A 109 11.50 -9.88 -6.30
C VAL A 109 10.50 -10.19 -5.18
N LYS A 110 9.94 -11.41 -5.14
CA LYS A 110 8.91 -11.79 -4.16
C LYS A 110 9.36 -11.59 -2.71
N GLU A 111 10.60 -11.96 -2.38
CA GLU A 111 11.13 -11.82 -1.02
C GLU A 111 11.34 -10.34 -0.67
N THR A 112 11.89 -9.55 -1.60
CA THR A 112 12.04 -8.10 -1.45
C THR A 112 10.69 -7.43 -1.25
N LEU A 113 9.68 -7.72 -2.10
CA LEU A 113 8.31 -7.21 -1.94
C LEU A 113 7.70 -7.60 -0.58
N LEU A 114 8.01 -8.78 -0.04
CA LEU A 114 7.53 -9.19 1.27
C LEU A 114 8.20 -8.37 2.37
N LYS A 115 9.53 -8.24 2.36
CA LYS A 115 10.29 -7.44 3.32
C LYS A 115 9.80 -5.99 3.36
N ILE A 116 9.62 -5.42 2.17
CA ILE A 116 9.05 -4.10 1.94
C ILE A 116 7.72 -3.92 2.68
N ASN A 117 6.77 -4.82 2.41
CA ASN A 117 5.43 -4.73 2.98
C ASN A 117 5.44 -4.82 4.50
N LEU A 118 6.27 -5.69 5.06
CA LEU A 118 6.37 -5.85 6.50
C LEU A 118 7.02 -4.64 7.16
N ARG A 119 8.07 -4.07 6.55
CA ARG A 119 8.69 -2.83 7.04
C ARG A 119 7.68 -1.67 7.05
N GLN A 120 6.89 -1.51 5.99
CA GLN A 120 5.84 -0.49 5.96
C GLN A 120 4.80 -0.68 7.07
N THR A 121 4.38 -1.92 7.33
CA THR A 121 3.46 -2.22 8.43
C THR A 121 4.09 -1.88 9.79
N GLU A 122 5.37 -2.16 9.99
CA GLU A 122 6.10 -1.84 11.23
C GLU A 122 6.28 -0.32 11.41
N GLU A 123 6.56 0.41 10.33
CA GLU A 123 6.63 1.87 10.33
C GLU A 123 5.26 2.50 10.64
N MET A 124 4.17 1.96 10.07
CA MET A 124 2.81 2.37 10.40
C MET A 124 2.47 2.12 11.87
N TYR A 125 2.87 0.96 12.41
CA TYR A 125 2.66 0.62 13.82
C TYR A 125 3.43 1.57 14.75
N SER A 126 4.72 1.75 14.52
CA SER A 126 5.60 2.57 15.35
C SER A 126 5.27 4.06 15.33
N SER A 127 4.78 4.58 14.20
CA SER A 127 4.36 5.98 14.05
C SER A 127 2.95 6.27 14.62
N THR A 128 2.19 5.24 15.00
CA THR A 128 0.83 5.40 15.52
C THR A 128 0.81 5.26 17.05
N HIS A 129 0.36 6.30 17.76
CA HIS A 129 0.17 6.22 19.20
C HIS A 129 -0.77 5.07 19.60
N LYS A 130 -0.39 4.32 20.65
CA LYS A 130 -1.13 3.12 21.11
C LYS A 130 -2.61 3.40 21.36
N ASP A 131 -2.93 4.53 22.01
CA ASP A 131 -4.31 4.91 22.31
C ASP A 131 -5.13 5.23 21.05
N THR A 132 -4.47 5.71 19.99
CA THR A 132 -5.10 5.92 18.70
C THR A 132 -5.35 4.57 18.03
N LEU A 133 -4.36 3.67 18.02
CA LEU A 133 -4.48 2.35 17.41
C LEU A 133 -5.64 1.54 18.00
N LEU A 134 -5.81 1.55 19.32
CA LEU A 134 -6.90 0.84 20.00
C LEU A 134 -8.31 1.36 19.66
N LYS A 135 -8.40 2.62 19.22
CA LYS A 135 -9.68 3.26 18.82
C LYS A 135 -10.03 3.05 17.35
N LEU A 136 -9.08 2.59 16.53
CA LEU A 136 -9.34 2.32 15.11
C LEU A 136 -10.26 1.12 14.92
N PRO A 137 -11.03 1.06 13.81
CA PRO A 137 -11.75 -0.15 13.41
C PRO A 137 -10.79 -1.34 13.31
N LYS A 138 -11.30 -2.55 13.56
CA LYS A 138 -10.45 -3.77 13.57
C LYS A 138 -9.72 -3.97 12.24
N GLU A 139 -10.38 -3.67 11.13
CA GLU A 139 -9.81 -3.74 9.79
C GLU A 139 -8.61 -2.80 9.61
N CYS A 140 -8.65 -1.63 10.25
CA CYS A 140 -7.53 -0.70 10.25
C CYS A 140 -6.42 -1.20 11.17
N GLN A 141 -6.75 -1.69 12.38
CA GLN A 141 -5.77 -2.28 13.29
C GLN A 141 -4.97 -3.42 12.64
N ASN A 142 -5.63 -4.23 11.82
CA ASN A 142 -5.00 -5.33 11.09
C ASN A 142 -3.89 -4.85 10.13
N LEU A 143 -4.04 -3.66 9.53
CA LEU A 143 -3.00 -3.07 8.67
C LEU A 143 -1.73 -2.69 9.43
N HIS A 144 -1.79 -2.57 10.76
CA HIS A 144 -0.65 -2.31 11.64
C HIS A 144 -0.08 -3.60 12.27
N ASP A 145 -0.66 -4.77 12.03
CA ASP A 145 -0.18 -6.05 12.58
C ASP A 145 0.64 -6.79 11.52
N SER A 146 1.97 -6.75 11.66
CA SER A 146 2.90 -7.39 10.72
C SER A 146 2.68 -8.89 10.61
N ARG A 147 2.22 -9.57 11.67
CA ARG A 147 1.92 -11.01 11.60
C ARG A 147 0.66 -11.27 10.80
N TYR A 148 -0.37 -10.45 11.01
CA TYR A 148 -1.59 -10.51 10.22
C TYR A 148 -1.29 -10.28 8.73
N ILE A 149 -0.61 -9.17 8.40
CA ILE A 149 -0.27 -8.83 7.01
C ILE A 149 0.61 -9.92 6.38
N LYS A 150 1.66 -10.37 7.07
CA LYS A 150 2.52 -11.47 6.59
C LYS A 150 1.69 -12.69 6.21
N SER A 151 0.76 -13.11 7.08
CA SER A 151 -0.09 -14.28 6.82
C SER A 151 -0.94 -14.14 5.57
N LYS A 152 -1.41 -12.92 5.26
CA LYS A 152 -2.25 -12.63 4.09
C LYS A 152 -1.47 -12.55 2.78
N LEU A 153 -0.22 -12.11 2.85
CA LEU A 153 0.66 -12.03 1.68
C LEU A 153 1.13 -13.42 1.25
N ILE A 154 1.44 -14.30 2.21
CA ILE A 154 1.99 -15.64 1.93
C ILE A 154 0.93 -16.74 1.76
N SER A 155 -0.34 -16.45 2.05
CA SER A 155 -1.48 -17.36 1.81
C SER A 155 -1.92 -17.37 0.36
#